data_AF-A0AAJ2PFJ0-F1
#
_entry.id   AF-A0AAJ2PFJ0-F1
#
_cell.length_a   1.000
_cell.length_b   1.000
_cell.length_c   1.000
_cell.angle_alpha   90.00
_cell.angle_beta   90.00
_cell.angle_gamma   90.00
#
_symmetry.space_group_name_H-M   'P 1'
#
loop_
_entity.id
_entity.type
_entity.pdbx_description
1 polymer ?
#
loop_
_entity_poly.entity_id
_entity_poly.type
_entity_poly.pdbx_seq_one_letter_code
_entity_poly.pdbx_strand_id
1 'polypeptide(L)'
;MRLKEINKIFQENVNNLRTDFKNDNISSQQEAQILDYGLSIQALEAIRTTSLIESEVKELKELNFPFNDNNDKEYVTSGHRMKLFFDINKRIKLKGEVIKDIVSKSYHSLNDNEKHLLISLPNRTSDFKDFSAITKDLNQIFKLLSVFEEFKEQDVILEDFDIGSDWFVLLLSSAAAVEIMARIITIAVKVSAQIHNTRVMKKGLETISLAEEEKQKMIQVSSEINQKLLSEYAKELLEVDEFNSEKITQLAKAIELTNDLVTQGLSFEIPKLASEEIRKNFPTFSEQNALDNTKLINPQELLDDTSSK
;
A
#
# COMPACT_ATOMS: atom_id res chain seq x y z
N MET A 1 -1.07 -3.66 8.03
CA MET A 1 -2.03 -2.57 8.34
C MET A 1 -1.27 -1.47 9.04
N ARG A 2 -1.50 -0.21 8.65
CA ARG A 2 -0.83 0.97 9.20
C ARG A 2 -1.35 1.30 10.59
N LEU A 3 -0.55 1.90 11.47
CA LEU A 3 -0.98 2.17 12.85
C LEU A 3 -2.14 3.18 12.92
N LYS A 4 -2.19 4.16 12.00
CA LYS A 4 -3.36 5.06 11.86
C LYS A 4 -4.65 4.30 11.53
N GLU A 5 -4.58 3.28 10.68
CA GLU A 5 -5.74 2.46 10.30
C GLU A 5 -6.21 1.59 11.47
N ILE A 6 -5.26 0.99 12.20
CA ILE A 6 -5.53 0.27 13.43
C ILE A 6 -6.25 1.20 14.42
N ASN A 7 -5.70 2.40 14.65
CA ASN A 7 -6.33 3.38 15.54
C ASN A 7 -7.75 3.73 15.10
N LYS A 8 -8.00 3.94 13.81
CA LYS A 8 -9.34 4.20 13.29
C LYS A 8 -10.31 3.07 13.63
N ILE A 9 -9.94 1.82 13.36
CA ILE A 9 -10.76 0.64 13.71
C ILE A 9 -11.05 0.60 15.21
N PHE A 10 -10.06 0.89 16.06
CA PHE A 10 -10.26 0.99 17.50
C PHE A 10 -11.22 2.12 17.88
N GLN A 11 -11.05 3.34 17.39
CA GLN A 11 -11.90 4.48 17.76
C GLN A 11 -13.36 4.28 17.34
N GLU A 12 -13.61 3.63 16.21
CA GLU A 12 -14.96 3.33 15.72
C GLU A 12 -15.68 2.26 16.55
N ASN A 13 -14.93 1.36 17.22
CA ASN A 13 -15.50 0.16 17.85
C ASN A 13 -15.37 0.13 19.37
N VAL A 14 -14.40 0.84 19.97
CA VAL A 14 -14.05 0.72 21.40
C VAL A 14 -15.21 1.09 22.32
N ASN A 15 -16.05 2.06 21.92
CA ASN A 15 -17.20 2.51 22.70
C ASN A 15 -18.32 1.45 22.78
N ASN A 16 -18.37 0.53 21.81
CA ASN A 16 -19.36 -0.54 21.76
C ASN A 16 -18.95 -1.73 22.64
N LEU A 17 -17.71 -1.78 23.14
CA LEU A 17 -17.27 -2.80 24.09
C LEU A 17 -17.90 -2.57 25.46
N ARG A 18 -18.59 -3.58 25.99
CA ARG A 18 -19.28 -3.47 27.27
C ARG A 18 -18.32 -3.73 28.44
N THR A 19 -18.31 -2.81 29.41
CA THR A 19 -17.36 -2.84 30.54
C THR A 19 -17.99 -2.70 31.92
N ASP A 20 -19.29 -2.42 31.99
CA ASP A 20 -19.94 -1.97 33.22
C ASP A 20 -21.20 -2.78 33.54
N PHE A 21 -21.51 -2.82 34.84
CA PHE A 21 -22.65 -3.52 35.42
C PHE A 21 -23.86 -2.60 35.51
N LYS A 22 -25.07 -3.13 35.29
CA LYS A 22 -26.31 -2.43 35.65
C LYS A 22 -26.89 -2.87 37.00
N ASN A 23 -26.32 -3.88 37.65
CA ASN A 23 -26.79 -4.39 38.95
C ASN A 23 -25.61 -4.81 39.84
N ASP A 24 -25.54 -4.22 41.04
CA ASP A 24 -24.50 -4.47 42.07
C ASP A 24 -24.76 -5.72 42.93
N ASN A 25 -25.86 -6.44 42.70
CA ASN A 25 -26.17 -7.66 43.45
C ASN A 25 -25.89 -8.90 42.60
N ILE A 26 -24.62 -9.30 42.52
CA ILE A 26 -24.24 -10.55 41.84
C ILE A 26 -23.41 -11.40 42.80
N SER A 27 -24.07 -12.34 43.47
CA SER A 27 -23.39 -13.48 44.08
C SER A 27 -22.95 -14.44 42.97
N SER A 28 -21.88 -15.21 43.19
CA SER A 28 -21.24 -16.09 42.20
C SER A 28 -22.12 -17.21 41.63
N GLN A 29 -23.36 -17.35 42.10
CA GLN A 29 -24.33 -18.38 41.71
C GLN A 29 -25.56 -17.83 40.98
N GLN A 30 -25.68 -16.52 40.78
CA GLN A 30 -26.81 -15.94 40.03
C GLN A 30 -26.47 -15.77 38.54
N GLU A 31 -27.47 -16.06 37.72
CA GLU A 31 -27.49 -15.70 36.30
C GLU A 31 -27.39 -14.17 36.18
N ALA A 32 -26.49 -13.72 35.32
CA ALA A 32 -26.18 -12.33 35.06
C ALA A 32 -26.30 -12.05 33.57
N GLN A 33 -26.72 -10.84 33.24
CA GLN A 33 -27.08 -10.47 31.89
C GLN A 33 -26.11 -9.41 31.34
N ILE A 34 -25.54 -9.69 30.17
CA ILE A 34 -24.77 -8.74 29.38
C ILE A 34 -25.71 -8.08 28.39
N LEU A 35 -25.95 -6.78 28.57
CA LEU A 35 -26.74 -5.98 27.63
C LEU A 35 -25.91 -5.57 26.41
N ASP A 36 -26.59 -5.43 25.27
CA ASP A 36 -26.05 -5.14 23.95
C ASP A 36 -24.85 -6.04 23.59
N TYR A 37 -24.98 -7.33 23.92
CA TYR A 37 -23.94 -8.33 23.69
C TYR A 37 -23.55 -8.41 22.21
N GLY A 38 -24.52 -8.45 21.30
CA GLY A 38 -24.28 -8.49 19.85
C GLY A 38 -23.46 -7.31 19.33
N LEU A 39 -23.71 -6.08 19.83
CA LEU A 39 -22.90 -4.90 19.48
C LEU A 39 -21.46 -5.04 19.99
N SER A 40 -21.28 -5.58 21.20
CA SER A 40 -19.94 -5.82 21.74
C SER A 40 -19.19 -6.90 20.94
N ILE A 41 -19.88 -7.96 20.49
CA ILE A 41 -19.27 -9.00 19.64
C ILE A 41 -18.88 -8.43 18.27
N GLN A 42 -19.76 -7.67 17.62
CA GLN A 42 -19.43 -7.01 16.35
C GLN A 42 -18.19 -6.12 16.47
N ALA A 43 -18.10 -5.34 17.56
CA ALA A 43 -16.94 -4.51 17.85
C ALA A 43 -15.67 -5.35 18.06
N LEU A 44 -15.75 -6.47 18.78
CA LEU A 44 -14.63 -7.39 18.96
C LEU A 44 -14.18 -8.01 17.63
N GLU A 45 -15.12 -8.40 16.76
CA GLU A 45 -14.80 -8.94 15.44
C GLU A 45 -14.10 -7.91 14.54
N ALA A 46 -14.60 -6.67 14.54
CA ALA A 46 -13.96 -5.58 13.81
C ALA A 46 -12.54 -5.32 14.33
N ILE A 47 -12.36 -5.20 15.64
CA ILE A 47 -11.04 -4.97 16.25
C ILE A 47 -10.09 -6.16 16.02
N ARG A 48 -10.60 -7.41 15.99
CA ARG A 48 -9.78 -8.61 15.73
C ARG A 48 -9.06 -8.55 14.39
N THR A 49 -9.61 -7.86 13.39
CA THR A 49 -8.93 -7.68 12.08
C THR A 49 -7.56 -6.99 12.18
N THR A 50 -7.28 -6.31 13.30
CA THR A 50 -5.98 -5.67 13.58
C THR A 50 -4.91 -6.65 14.10
N SER A 51 -5.30 -7.88 14.47
CA SER A 51 -4.44 -8.89 15.12
C SER A 51 -3.83 -8.48 16.47
N LEU A 52 -4.26 -7.37 17.09
CA LEU A 52 -3.74 -6.88 18.37
C LEU A 52 -4.42 -7.47 19.62
N ILE A 53 -5.52 -8.21 19.43
CA ILE A 53 -6.35 -8.75 20.52
C ILE A 53 -6.52 -10.27 20.45
N GLU A 54 -5.65 -10.98 19.73
CA GLU A 54 -5.78 -12.43 19.53
C GLU A 54 -5.77 -13.22 20.85
N SER A 55 -4.95 -12.80 21.83
CA SER A 55 -4.93 -13.40 23.17
C SER A 55 -6.27 -13.26 23.89
N GLU A 56 -6.87 -12.07 23.85
CA GLU A 56 -8.15 -11.78 24.50
C GLU A 56 -9.31 -12.50 23.81
N VAL A 57 -9.31 -12.55 22.49
CA VAL A 57 -10.31 -13.30 21.71
C VAL A 57 -10.21 -14.79 22.02
N LYS A 58 -8.99 -15.33 22.17
CA LYS A 58 -8.78 -16.73 22.57
C LYS A 58 -9.35 -17.00 23.96
N GLU A 59 -9.09 -16.14 24.94
CA GLU A 59 -9.62 -16.24 26.29
C GLU A 59 -11.16 -16.22 26.31
N LEU A 60 -11.79 -15.34 25.52
CA LEU A 60 -13.25 -15.30 25.37
C LEU A 60 -13.83 -16.59 24.79
N LYS A 61 -13.14 -17.20 23.81
CA LYS A 61 -13.54 -18.49 23.23
C LYS A 61 -13.39 -19.64 24.23
N GLU A 62 -12.32 -19.66 25.01
CA GLU A 62 -12.11 -20.64 26.10
C GLU A 62 -13.20 -20.52 27.18
N LEU A 63 -13.73 -19.31 27.39
CA LEU A 63 -14.88 -19.04 28.26
C LEU A 63 -16.23 -19.39 27.61
N ASN A 64 -16.26 -19.99 26.40
CA ASN A 64 -17.46 -20.37 25.65
C ASN A 64 -18.44 -19.22 25.38
N PHE A 65 -17.94 -18.01 25.14
CA PHE A 65 -18.77 -16.91 24.64
C PHE A 65 -19.06 -17.10 23.15
N PRO A 66 -20.33 -17.09 22.71
CA PRO A 66 -20.68 -17.24 21.30
C PRO A 66 -20.28 -15.99 20.50
N PHE A 67 -19.49 -16.18 19.45
CA PHE A 67 -19.09 -15.10 18.52
C PHE A 67 -19.99 -15.02 17.28
N ASN A 68 -20.91 -15.97 17.08
CA ASN A 68 -21.76 -16.03 15.88
C ASN A 68 -23.16 -15.41 16.09
N ASP A 69 -23.49 -14.96 17.30
CA ASP A 69 -24.82 -14.45 17.63
C ASP A 69 -24.82 -12.91 17.70
N ASN A 70 -24.70 -12.31 16.52
CA ASN A 70 -24.49 -10.86 16.38
C ASN A 70 -25.80 -10.05 16.56
N ASN A 71 -26.94 -10.74 16.73
CA ASN A 71 -28.27 -10.13 16.85
C ASN A 71 -28.82 -10.13 18.28
N ASP A 72 -28.19 -10.86 19.19
CA ASP A 72 -28.63 -10.93 20.58
C ASP A 72 -28.38 -9.61 21.30
N LYS A 73 -29.49 -8.95 21.67
CA LYS A 73 -29.44 -7.75 22.51
C LYS A 73 -28.96 -8.08 23.92
N GLU A 74 -29.10 -9.33 24.36
CA GLU A 74 -28.83 -9.71 25.74
C GLU A 74 -28.25 -11.13 25.78
N TYR A 75 -27.20 -11.35 26.58
CA TYR A 75 -26.63 -12.68 26.81
C TYR A 75 -26.62 -13.02 28.29
N VAL A 76 -27.19 -14.17 28.64
CA VAL A 76 -27.27 -14.64 30.04
C VAL A 76 -26.14 -15.63 30.33
N THR A 77 -25.39 -15.38 31.40
CA THR A 77 -24.26 -16.22 31.83
C THR A 77 -24.09 -16.16 33.34
N SER A 78 -23.10 -16.89 33.89
CA SER A 78 -22.81 -16.77 35.32
C SER A 78 -22.14 -15.44 35.64
N GLY A 79 -22.39 -14.91 36.85
CA GLY A 79 -21.73 -13.68 37.30
C GLY A 79 -20.20 -13.69 37.19
N HIS A 80 -19.58 -14.85 37.41
CA HIS A 80 -18.13 -15.02 37.23
C HIS A 80 -17.70 -14.88 35.76
N ARG A 81 -18.38 -15.56 34.83
CA ARG A 81 -18.08 -15.46 33.38
C ARG A 81 -18.31 -14.04 32.87
N MET A 82 -19.38 -13.39 33.32
CA MET A 82 -19.67 -12.00 32.97
C MET A 82 -18.56 -11.05 33.44
N LYS A 83 -18.07 -11.21 34.67
CA LYS A 83 -16.95 -10.40 35.17
C LYS A 83 -15.70 -10.56 34.30
N LEU A 84 -15.36 -11.80 33.93
CA LEU A 84 -14.22 -12.07 33.04
C LEU A 84 -14.40 -11.41 31.67
N PHE A 85 -15.61 -11.47 31.09
CA PHE A 85 -15.94 -10.79 29.85
C PHE A 85 -15.69 -9.27 29.94
N PHE A 86 -16.17 -8.62 31.00
CA PHE A 86 -15.92 -7.19 31.21
C PHE A 86 -14.45 -6.86 31.45
N ASP A 87 -13.73 -7.69 32.20
CA ASP A 87 -12.30 -7.50 32.45
C ASP A 87 -11.49 -7.64 31.14
N ILE A 88 -11.85 -8.57 30.25
CA ILE A 88 -11.27 -8.70 28.92
C ILE A 88 -11.57 -7.45 28.08
N ASN A 89 -12.83 -7.01 28.01
CA ASN A 89 -13.20 -5.81 27.28
C ASN A 89 -12.49 -4.56 27.79
N LYS A 90 -12.31 -4.41 29.12
CA LYS A 90 -11.53 -3.32 29.72
C LYS A 90 -10.07 -3.33 29.25
N ARG A 91 -9.43 -4.50 29.18
CA ARG A 91 -8.06 -4.63 28.64
C ARG A 91 -8.00 -4.19 27.18
N ILE A 92 -8.97 -4.60 26.37
CA ILE A 92 -9.06 -4.19 24.95
C ILE A 92 -9.26 -2.68 24.83
N LYS A 93 -10.16 -2.07 25.63
CA LYS A 93 -10.33 -0.61 25.67
C LYS A 93 -9.03 0.10 26.01
N LEU A 94 -8.32 -0.37 27.04
CA LEU A 94 -7.04 0.19 27.45
C LEU A 94 -6.00 0.14 26.31
N LYS A 95 -5.91 -0.99 25.58
CA LYS A 95 -5.07 -1.08 24.38
C LYS A 95 -5.44 -0.02 23.34
N GLY A 96 -6.74 0.20 23.11
CA GLY A 96 -7.24 1.23 22.19
C GLY A 96 -6.83 2.65 22.60
N GLU A 97 -6.93 2.99 23.88
CA GLU A 97 -6.48 4.29 24.40
C GLU A 97 -4.97 4.48 24.28
N VAL A 98 -4.18 3.43 24.54
CA VAL A 98 -2.72 3.48 24.35
C VAL A 98 -2.37 3.69 22.87
N ILE A 99 -3.02 2.98 21.95
CA ILE A 99 -2.82 3.16 20.51
C ILE A 99 -3.15 4.59 20.09
N LYS A 100 -4.27 5.13 20.58
CA LYS A 100 -4.68 6.52 20.33
C LYS A 100 -3.63 7.51 20.80
N ASP A 101 -3.13 7.34 22.02
CA ASP A 101 -2.12 8.20 22.61
C ASP A 101 -0.81 8.16 21.79
N ILE A 102 -0.35 6.95 21.43
CA ILE A 102 0.83 6.77 20.56
C ILE A 102 0.60 7.49 19.24
N VAL A 103 -0.53 7.27 18.56
CA VAL A 103 -0.81 7.92 17.27
C VAL A 103 -0.87 9.44 17.40
N SER A 104 -1.48 9.98 18.46
CA SER A 104 -1.54 11.42 18.70
C SER A 104 -0.19 12.09 18.96
N LYS A 105 0.78 11.33 19.50
CA LYS A 105 2.11 11.84 19.86
C LYS A 105 3.15 11.61 18.77
N SER A 106 2.96 10.57 17.97
CA SER A 106 3.95 10.07 17.02
C SER A 106 3.81 10.64 15.62
N TYR A 107 2.61 11.03 15.19
CA TYR A 107 2.36 11.47 13.83
C TYR A 107 2.22 12.99 13.77
N HIS A 108 2.82 13.60 12.74
CA HIS A 108 2.71 15.04 12.51
C HIS A 108 1.33 15.43 11.97
N SER A 109 0.67 14.52 11.25
CA SER A 109 -0.69 14.67 10.75
C SER A 109 -1.51 13.43 11.06
N LEU A 110 -2.66 13.62 11.72
CA LEU A 110 -3.57 12.52 12.07
C LEU A 110 -4.46 12.08 10.91
N ASN A 111 -4.65 12.96 9.93
CA ASN A 111 -5.59 12.73 8.83
C ASN A 111 -4.84 12.70 7.51
N ASP A 112 -4.83 11.52 6.91
CA ASP A 112 -4.41 11.42 5.53
C ASP A 112 -5.46 12.09 4.63
N ASN A 113 -5.03 12.96 3.70
CA ASN A 113 -5.92 13.68 2.79
C ASN A 113 -5.63 13.31 1.31
N GLU A 114 -6.43 13.86 0.39
CA GLU A 114 -6.33 13.59 -1.05
C GLU A 114 -5.01 14.04 -1.71
N LYS A 115 -4.17 14.80 -1.01
CA LYS A 115 -2.84 15.22 -1.48
C LYS A 115 -1.72 14.30 -1.03
N HIS A 116 -2.02 13.27 -0.23
CA HIS A 116 -0.98 12.37 0.28
C HIS A 116 -0.74 11.23 -0.70
N LEU A 117 0.53 10.93 -0.92
CA LEU A 117 1.01 9.73 -1.61
C LEU A 117 1.73 8.84 -0.58
N LEU A 118 1.28 7.61 -0.45
CA LEU A 118 1.86 6.61 0.44
C LEU A 118 2.86 5.77 -0.36
N ILE A 119 4.08 5.62 0.14
CA ILE A 119 5.11 4.82 -0.53
C ILE A 119 5.63 3.77 0.45
N SER A 120 5.47 2.51 0.10
CA SER A 120 6.08 1.37 0.79
C SER A 120 7.47 1.15 0.25
N LEU A 121 8.44 1.03 1.16
CA LEU A 121 9.79 0.59 0.87
C LEU A 121 9.79 -0.92 0.58
N PRO A 122 10.78 -1.41 -0.21
CA PRO A 122 11.03 -2.82 -0.37
C PRO A 122 11.51 -3.42 0.96
N ASN A 123 11.30 -4.73 1.13
CA ASN A 123 11.52 -5.48 2.38
C ASN A 123 12.78 -5.04 3.18
N ARG A 124 12.66 -5.12 4.51
CA ARG A 124 13.54 -4.58 5.58
C ARG A 124 15.04 -4.92 5.57
N THR A 125 15.57 -5.57 4.54
CA THR A 125 17.00 -5.90 4.39
C THR A 125 17.78 -4.88 3.56
N SER A 126 17.12 -3.85 3.03
CA SER A 126 17.76 -2.77 2.27
C SER A 126 18.78 -2.02 3.13
N ASP A 127 19.99 -1.84 2.62
CA ASP A 127 20.99 -1.04 3.32
C ASP A 127 20.69 0.47 3.17
N PHE A 128 21.42 1.31 3.89
CA PHE A 128 21.21 2.76 3.81
C PHE A 128 21.49 3.34 2.41
N LYS A 129 22.35 2.68 1.61
CA LYS A 129 22.65 3.12 0.25
C LYS A 129 21.46 2.86 -0.67
N ASP A 130 20.79 1.73 -0.49
CA ASP A 130 19.56 1.40 -1.23
C ASP A 130 18.48 2.44 -0.97
N PHE A 131 18.25 2.80 0.31
CA PHE A 131 17.32 3.87 0.67
C PHE A 131 17.73 5.24 0.08
N SER A 132 19.03 5.55 0.10
CA SER A 132 19.54 6.78 -0.52
C SER A 132 19.35 6.80 -2.04
N ALA A 133 19.43 5.66 -2.71
CA ALA A 133 19.18 5.56 -4.14
C ALA A 133 17.69 5.77 -4.45
N ILE A 134 16.80 5.10 -3.70
CA ILE A 134 15.34 5.26 -3.82
C ILE A 134 14.93 6.73 -3.69
N THR A 135 15.40 7.40 -2.63
CA THR A 135 15.08 8.82 -2.40
C THR A 135 15.61 9.74 -3.49
N LYS A 136 16.78 9.43 -4.06
CA LYS A 136 17.34 10.18 -5.20
C LYS A 136 16.51 9.99 -6.47
N ASP A 137 16.08 8.78 -6.75
CA ASP A 137 15.27 8.45 -7.92
C ASP A 137 13.87 9.08 -7.82
N LEU A 138 13.25 9.03 -6.63
CA LEU A 138 11.99 9.74 -6.35
C LEU A 138 12.13 11.25 -6.58
N ASN A 139 13.18 11.87 -6.05
CA ASN A 139 13.44 13.30 -6.28
C ASN A 139 13.66 13.61 -7.77
N GLN A 140 14.33 12.72 -8.50
CA GLN A 140 14.50 12.88 -9.94
C GLN A 140 13.18 12.77 -10.69
N ILE A 141 12.30 11.83 -10.33
CA ILE A 141 10.95 11.72 -10.88
C ILE A 141 10.21 13.05 -10.68
N PHE A 142 10.13 13.56 -9.45
CA PHE A 142 9.42 14.82 -9.19
C PHE A 142 9.97 16.02 -9.98
N LYS A 143 11.29 16.10 -10.17
CA LYS A 143 11.91 17.12 -11.02
C LYS A 143 11.49 16.99 -12.49
N LEU A 144 11.45 15.77 -13.02
CA LEU A 144 11.01 15.52 -14.39
C LEU A 144 9.51 15.83 -14.59
N LEU A 145 8.71 15.75 -13.53
CA LEU A 145 7.29 16.08 -13.57
C LEU A 145 6.99 17.58 -13.53
N SER A 146 8.00 18.44 -13.39
CA SER A 146 7.85 19.91 -13.47
C SER A 146 7.28 20.42 -14.81
N VAL A 147 7.11 19.53 -15.80
CA VAL A 147 6.33 19.80 -17.02
C VAL A 147 4.87 20.13 -16.72
N PHE A 148 4.32 19.58 -15.63
CA PHE A 148 2.98 19.84 -15.12
C PHE A 148 3.03 20.97 -14.09
N GLU A 149 2.02 21.85 -14.10
CA GLU A 149 1.98 23.02 -13.23
C GLU A 149 1.97 22.64 -11.75
N GLU A 150 1.31 21.52 -11.45
CA GLU A 150 1.20 20.89 -10.14
C GLU A 150 2.57 20.56 -9.51
N PHE A 151 3.63 20.43 -10.31
CA PHE A 151 4.98 20.08 -9.86
C PHE A 151 6.01 21.20 -10.06
N LYS A 152 5.63 22.36 -10.61
CA LYS A 152 6.56 23.47 -10.89
C LYS A 152 7.15 24.11 -9.63
N GLU A 153 6.41 24.13 -8.52
CA GLU A 153 6.81 24.82 -7.28
C GLU A 153 7.55 23.93 -6.25
N GLN A 154 7.85 22.65 -6.57
CA GLN A 154 8.61 21.72 -5.71
C GLN A 154 8.07 21.50 -4.27
N ASP A 155 6.76 21.58 -4.06
CA ASP A 155 6.13 21.27 -2.76
C ASP A 155 5.91 19.77 -2.52
N VAL A 156 6.92 18.93 -2.80
CA VAL A 156 6.89 17.52 -2.37
C VAL A 156 7.56 17.43 -1.01
N ILE A 157 6.75 17.33 0.04
CA ILE A 157 7.21 17.33 1.42
C ILE A 157 7.10 15.90 1.97
N LEU A 158 8.20 15.40 2.53
CA LEU A 158 8.15 14.21 3.38
C LEU A 158 7.43 14.59 4.68
N GLU A 159 6.18 14.18 4.81
CA GLU A 159 5.33 14.59 5.94
C GLU A 159 5.50 13.65 7.13
N ASP A 160 5.57 12.34 6.89
CA ASP A 160 5.56 11.36 7.97
C ASP A 160 6.25 10.04 7.61
N PHE A 161 6.74 9.34 8.63
CA PHE A 161 7.15 7.95 8.57
C PHE A 161 6.16 7.14 9.39
N ASP A 162 5.53 6.16 8.76
CA ASP A 162 4.50 5.41 9.44
C ASP A 162 5.11 4.38 10.39
N ILE A 163 5.02 4.67 11.69
CA ILE A 163 5.71 3.93 12.74
C ILE A 163 5.28 2.46 12.74
N GLY A 164 6.28 1.57 12.71
CA GLY A 164 6.09 0.12 12.73
C GLY A 164 5.72 -0.47 11.36
N SER A 165 5.62 0.36 10.32
CA SER A 165 5.40 -0.06 8.94
C SER A 165 6.58 0.34 8.06
N ASP A 166 6.57 -0.11 6.81
CA ASP A 166 7.62 0.18 5.82
C ASP A 166 7.19 1.36 4.93
N TRP A 167 6.23 2.15 5.38
CA TRP A 167 5.61 3.22 4.62
C TRP A 167 6.11 4.60 5.05
N PHE A 168 6.30 5.48 4.08
CA PHE A 168 6.43 6.91 4.31
C PHE A 168 5.37 7.68 3.51
N VAL A 169 5.04 8.87 4.00
CA VAL A 169 3.97 9.71 3.49
C VAL A 169 4.58 10.95 2.86
N LEU A 170 4.29 11.16 1.58
CA LEU A 170 4.61 12.39 0.89
C LEU A 170 3.35 13.25 0.77
N LEU A 171 3.45 14.51 1.14
CA LEU A 171 2.46 15.53 0.86
C LEU A 171 2.82 16.19 -0.49
N LEU A 172 1.91 16.12 -1.46
CA LEU A 172 2.01 16.84 -2.72
C LEU A 172 1.26 18.18 -2.66
N SER A 173 1.52 19.06 -3.63
CA SER A 173 0.90 20.38 -3.74
C SER A 173 -0.64 20.32 -3.85
N SER A 174 -1.17 19.33 -4.57
CA SER A 174 -2.58 19.19 -4.90
C SER A 174 -3.03 17.73 -5.11
N ALA A 175 -4.35 17.51 -5.12
CA ALA A 175 -4.93 16.21 -5.47
C ALA A 175 -4.67 15.84 -6.95
N ALA A 176 -4.63 16.84 -7.84
CA ALA A 176 -4.27 16.65 -9.25
C ALA A 176 -2.83 16.13 -9.40
N ALA A 177 -1.90 16.56 -8.55
CA ALA A 177 -0.54 16.02 -8.51
C ALA A 177 -0.55 14.50 -8.18
N VAL A 178 -1.38 14.09 -7.23
CA VAL A 178 -1.54 12.67 -6.86
C VAL A 178 -2.14 11.88 -8.02
N GLU A 179 -3.10 12.44 -8.75
CA GLU A 179 -3.71 11.80 -9.92
C GLU A 179 -2.71 11.62 -11.07
N ILE A 180 -1.87 12.62 -11.35
CA ILE A 180 -0.79 12.52 -12.33
C ILE A 180 0.16 11.38 -11.95
N MET A 181 0.56 11.29 -10.67
CA MET A 181 1.36 10.17 -10.17
C MET A 181 0.65 8.82 -10.36
N ALA A 182 -0.65 8.73 -10.07
CA ALA A 182 -1.45 7.52 -10.27
C ALA A 182 -1.38 7.01 -11.71
N ARG A 183 -1.52 7.92 -12.69
CA ARG A 183 -1.44 7.61 -14.12
C ARG A 183 -0.05 7.13 -14.50
N ILE A 184 1.00 7.78 -14.00
CA ILE A 184 2.40 7.38 -14.25
C ILE A 184 2.69 5.99 -13.68
N ILE A 185 2.29 5.74 -12.43
CA ILE A 185 2.47 4.42 -11.78
C ILE A 185 1.70 3.35 -12.56
N THR A 186 0.46 3.63 -12.97
CA THR A 186 -0.34 2.72 -13.80
C THR A 186 0.36 2.37 -15.11
N ILE A 187 0.91 3.37 -15.81
CA ILE A 187 1.66 3.14 -17.04
C ILE A 187 2.91 2.33 -16.75
N ALA A 188 3.66 2.69 -15.71
CA ALA A 188 4.88 1.99 -15.30
C ALA A 188 4.61 0.50 -15.05
N VAL A 189 3.54 0.16 -14.32
CA VAL A 189 3.10 -1.23 -14.10
C VAL A 189 2.75 -1.92 -15.42
N LYS A 190 2.00 -1.26 -16.32
CA LYS A 190 1.62 -1.82 -17.63
C LYS A 190 2.82 -2.14 -18.52
N VAL A 191 3.82 -1.26 -18.56
CA VAL A 191 5.01 -1.44 -19.41
C VAL A 191 6.07 -2.34 -18.77
N SER A 192 5.91 -2.66 -17.49
CA SER A 192 6.98 -3.28 -16.72
C SER A 192 7.38 -4.65 -17.22
N ALA A 193 6.42 -5.50 -17.63
CA ALA A 193 6.71 -6.81 -18.19
C ALA A 193 7.55 -6.70 -19.48
N GLN A 194 7.26 -5.72 -20.33
CA GLN A 194 7.98 -5.50 -21.58
C GLN A 194 9.39 -4.95 -21.33
N ILE A 195 9.55 -4.00 -20.40
CA ILE A 195 10.87 -3.48 -20.01
C ILE A 195 11.70 -4.59 -19.35
N HIS A 196 11.10 -5.40 -18.49
CA HIS A 196 11.74 -6.54 -17.86
C HIS A 196 12.21 -7.57 -18.89
N ASN A 197 11.35 -7.98 -19.82
CA ASN A 197 11.72 -8.89 -20.92
C ASN A 197 12.87 -8.35 -21.75
N THR A 198 12.89 -7.03 -22.03
CA THR A 198 14.01 -6.40 -22.72
C THR A 198 15.30 -6.49 -21.92
N ARG A 199 15.26 -6.28 -20.60
CA ARG A 199 16.44 -6.42 -19.72
C ARG A 199 16.96 -7.85 -19.69
N VAL A 200 16.07 -8.83 -19.58
CA VAL A 200 16.42 -10.26 -19.62
C VAL A 200 17.06 -10.60 -20.95
N MET A 201 16.47 -10.15 -22.07
CA MET A 201 17.01 -10.36 -23.40
C MET A 201 18.41 -9.74 -23.56
N LYS A 202 18.63 -8.51 -23.09
CA LYS A 202 19.95 -7.86 -23.10
C LYS A 202 21.00 -8.69 -22.36
N LYS A 203 20.68 -9.17 -21.15
CA LYS A 203 21.56 -10.07 -20.37
C LYS A 203 21.78 -11.41 -21.09
N GLY A 204 20.75 -11.94 -21.75
CA GLY A 204 20.86 -13.15 -22.57
C GLY A 204 21.83 -12.97 -23.74
N LEU A 205 21.75 -11.84 -24.45
CA LEU A 205 22.66 -11.52 -25.57
C LEU A 205 24.13 -11.43 -25.15
N GLU A 206 24.42 -11.02 -23.91
CA GLU A 206 25.78 -11.04 -23.37
C GLU A 206 26.37 -12.47 -23.35
N THR A 207 25.53 -13.47 -23.08
CA THR A 207 25.93 -14.89 -22.97
C THR A 207 25.97 -15.66 -24.30
N ILE A 208 25.40 -15.12 -25.36
CA ILE A 208 25.33 -15.78 -26.67
C ILE A 208 26.62 -15.50 -27.46
N SER A 209 27.11 -16.48 -28.21
CA SER A 209 28.26 -16.36 -29.12
C SER A 209 27.93 -15.63 -30.43
N LEU A 210 27.42 -14.40 -30.35
CA LEU A 210 27.24 -13.49 -31.49
C LEU A 210 28.45 -12.56 -31.63
N ALA A 211 28.65 -12.01 -32.84
CA ALA A 211 29.62 -10.93 -33.04
C ALA A 211 29.21 -9.69 -32.24
N GLU A 212 30.18 -8.96 -31.68
CA GLU A 212 29.90 -7.83 -30.79
C GLU A 212 29.06 -6.74 -31.47
N GLU A 213 29.31 -6.49 -32.76
CA GLU A 213 28.54 -5.52 -33.55
C GLU A 213 27.05 -5.90 -33.66
N GLU A 214 26.74 -7.19 -33.77
CA GLU A 214 25.36 -7.69 -33.84
C GLU A 214 24.66 -7.60 -32.48
N LYS A 215 25.39 -7.89 -31.39
CA LYS A 215 24.89 -7.70 -30.02
C LYS A 215 24.53 -6.24 -29.77
N GLN A 216 25.42 -5.32 -30.09
CA GLN A 216 25.19 -3.88 -29.90
C GLN A 216 24.00 -3.40 -30.72
N LYS A 217 23.88 -3.85 -31.97
CA LYS A 217 22.73 -3.52 -32.82
C LYS A 217 21.40 -4.00 -32.20
N MET A 218 21.34 -5.23 -31.69
CA MET A 218 20.14 -5.76 -31.04
C MET A 218 19.81 -5.02 -29.73
N ILE A 219 20.81 -4.72 -28.90
CA ILE A 219 20.64 -3.93 -27.67
C ILE A 219 20.09 -2.54 -27.99
N GLN A 220 20.61 -1.89 -29.05
CA GLN A 220 20.17 -0.58 -29.49
C GLN A 220 18.71 -0.62 -29.96
N VAL A 221 18.37 -1.52 -30.89
CA VAL A 221 16.99 -1.66 -31.41
C VAL A 221 15.99 -1.90 -30.27
N SER A 222 16.35 -2.75 -29.31
CA SER A 222 15.48 -3.05 -28.16
C SER A 222 15.28 -1.84 -27.24
N SER A 223 16.33 -1.02 -27.09
CA SER A 223 16.25 0.22 -26.31
C SER A 223 15.37 1.26 -27.02
N GLU A 224 15.50 1.38 -28.33
CA GLU A 224 14.69 2.27 -29.16
C GLU A 224 13.20 1.88 -29.13
N ILE A 225 12.88 0.58 -29.14
CA ILE A 225 11.50 0.09 -28.99
C ILE A 225 10.91 0.52 -27.64
N ASN A 226 11.64 0.33 -26.54
CA ASN A 226 11.16 0.74 -25.22
C ASN A 226 11.01 2.26 -25.12
N GLN A 227 11.97 3.01 -25.67
CA GLN A 227 11.91 4.47 -25.66
C GLN A 227 10.71 4.97 -26.48
N LYS A 228 10.43 4.34 -27.63
CA LYS A 228 9.25 4.67 -28.45
C LYS A 228 7.96 4.38 -27.70
N LEU A 229 7.84 3.21 -27.07
CA LEU A 229 6.69 2.84 -26.25
C LEU A 229 6.46 3.83 -25.11
N LEU A 230 7.51 4.14 -24.34
CA LEU A 230 7.43 5.11 -23.25
C LEU A 230 7.05 6.50 -23.75
N SER A 231 7.54 6.90 -24.94
CA SER A 231 7.18 8.16 -25.57
C SER A 231 5.72 8.19 -26.03
N GLU A 232 5.17 7.06 -26.48
CA GLU A 232 3.74 6.94 -26.84
C GLU A 232 2.85 7.10 -25.60
N TYR A 233 3.17 6.44 -24.49
CA TYR A 233 2.45 6.64 -23.24
C TYR A 233 2.63 8.04 -22.64
N ALA A 234 3.85 8.61 -22.73
CA ALA A 234 4.09 9.98 -22.32
C ALA A 234 3.25 10.98 -23.12
N LYS A 235 2.99 10.70 -24.40
CA LYS A 235 2.09 11.50 -25.23
C LYS A 235 0.64 11.40 -24.78
N GLU A 236 0.17 10.23 -24.35
CA GLU A 236 -1.19 10.08 -23.80
C GLU A 236 -1.39 10.80 -22.46
N LEU A 237 -0.31 11.05 -21.73
CA LEU A 237 -0.33 11.83 -20.49
C LEU A 237 -0.46 13.33 -20.73
N LEU A 238 0.14 13.82 -21.82
CA LEU A 238 0.10 15.23 -22.23
C LEU A 238 -1.18 15.53 -23.02
N GLU A 239 -1.71 16.73 -22.86
CA GLU A 239 -2.77 17.20 -23.75
C GLU A 239 -2.22 17.46 -25.16
N VAL A 240 -3.11 17.44 -26.17
CA VAL A 240 -2.73 17.53 -27.60
C VAL A 240 -1.93 18.81 -27.91
N ASP A 241 -2.18 19.88 -27.18
CA ASP A 241 -1.52 21.18 -27.37
C ASP A 241 -0.14 21.26 -26.66
N GLU A 242 0.23 20.23 -25.88
CA GLU A 242 1.46 20.21 -25.09
C GLU A 242 2.58 19.31 -25.66
N PHE A 243 2.44 18.82 -26.90
CA PHE A 243 3.44 17.96 -27.56
C PHE A 243 4.76 18.68 -27.88
N ASN A 244 5.55 18.94 -26.84
CA ASN A 244 6.96 19.30 -26.96
C ASN A 244 7.80 18.02 -26.81
N SER A 245 8.70 17.76 -27.77
CA SER A 245 9.61 16.61 -27.73
C SER A 245 10.45 16.53 -26.46
N GLU A 246 10.79 17.67 -25.86
CA GLU A 246 11.49 17.74 -24.59
C GLU A 246 10.60 17.26 -23.44
N LYS A 247 9.36 17.76 -23.35
CA LYS A 247 8.37 17.32 -22.34
C LYS A 247 8.10 15.82 -22.43
N ILE A 248 7.93 15.30 -23.65
CA ILE A 248 7.73 13.86 -23.91
C ILE A 248 8.93 13.05 -23.40
N THR A 249 10.15 13.51 -23.67
CA THR A 249 11.38 12.82 -23.23
C THR A 249 11.49 12.83 -21.71
N GLN A 250 11.18 13.96 -21.06
CA GLN A 250 11.17 14.06 -19.59
C GLN A 250 10.15 13.11 -18.96
N LEU A 251 8.93 13.05 -19.49
CA LEU A 251 7.88 12.15 -19.03
C LEU A 251 8.22 10.68 -19.26
N ALA A 252 8.70 10.32 -20.45
CA ALA A 252 9.16 8.97 -20.74
C ALA A 252 10.23 8.53 -19.74
N LYS A 253 11.13 9.43 -19.35
CA LYS A 253 12.15 9.16 -18.33
C LYS A 253 11.56 9.02 -16.92
N ALA A 254 10.57 9.84 -16.56
CA ALA A 254 9.87 9.72 -15.28
C ALA A 254 9.13 8.38 -15.15
N ILE A 255 8.47 7.93 -16.23
CA ILE A 255 7.81 6.62 -16.31
C ILE A 255 8.83 5.48 -16.17
N GLU A 256 9.97 5.56 -16.86
CA GLU A 256 11.05 4.57 -16.76
C GLU A 256 11.60 4.46 -15.33
N LEU A 257 11.88 5.59 -14.67
CA LEU A 257 12.36 5.59 -13.28
C LEU A 257 11.30 5.05 -12.31
N THR A 258 10.03 5.38 -12.53
CA THR A 258 8.92 4.85 -11.71
C THR A 258 8.82 3.34 -11.87
N ASN A 259 8.93 2.84 -13.10
CA ASN A 259 8.96 1.40 -13.39
C ASN A 259 10.11 0.71 -12.64
N ASP A 260 11.27 1.35 -12.55
CA ASP A 260 12.44 0.77 -11.88
C ASP A 260 12.24 0.66 -10.38
N LEU A 261 11.61 1.66 -9.76
CA LEU A 261 11.25 1.62 -8.35
C LEU A 261 10.22 0.52 -8.07
N VAL A 262 9.17 0.41 -8.89
CA VAL A 262 8.17 -0.67 -8.76
C VAL A 262 8.82 -2.04 -8.92
N THR A 263 9.72 -2.21 -9.90
CA THR A 263 10.44 -3.47 -10.11
C THR A 263 11.40 -3.80 -8.96
N GLN A 264 11.89 -2.79 -8.22
CA GLN A 264 12.69 -2.98 -7.01
C GLN A 264 11.84 -3.36 -5.78
N GLY A 265 10.52 -3.43 -5.92
CA GLY A 265 9.59 -3.79 -4.84
C GLY A 265 9.02 -2.60 -4.06
N LEU A 266 9.17 -1.37 -4.57
CA LEU A 266 8.42 -0.25 -4.02
C LEU A 266 6.95 -0.38 -4.43
N SER A 267 6.05 -0.05 -3.50
CA SER A 267 4.62 0.01 -3.78
C SER A 267 4.09 1.39 -3.45
N PHE A 268 3.17 1.87 -4.27
CA PHE A 268 2.52 3.16 -4.11
C PHE A 268 1.06 2.95 -3.77
N GLU A 269 0.57 3.67 -2.76
CA GLU A 269 -0.84 3.68 -2.39
C GLU A 269 -1.32 5.11 -2.15
N ILE A 270 -2.62 5.28 -2.10
CA ILE A 270 -3.27 6.50 -1.66
C ILE A 270 -4.04 6.24 -0.37
N PRO A 271 -4.30 7.28 0.42
CA PRO A 271 -5.11 7.14 1.61
C PRO A 271 -6.50 6.60 1.31
N LYS A 272 -7.05 5.81 2.24
CA LYS A 272 -8.44 5.32 2.18
C LYS A 272 -9.49 6.42 2.05
N LEU A 273 -9.15 7.65 2.45
CA LEU A 273 -10.03 8.82 2.41
C LEU A 273 -9.93 9.61 1.10
N ALA A 274 -9.02 9.27 0.18
CA ALA A 274 -8.93 9.90 -1.12
C ALA A 274 -10.24 9.71 -1.91
N SER A 275 -10.52 10.59 -2.89
CA SER A 275 -11.73 10.48 -3.71
C SER A 275 -11.78 9.15 -4.48
N GLU A 276 -12.99 8.70 -4.83
CA GLU A 276 -13.19 7.47 -5.63
C GLU A 276 -12.54 7.58 -7.02
N GLU A 277 -12.44 8.80 -7.55
CA GLU A 277 -11.79 9.08 -8.84
C GLU A 277 -10.29 8.78 -8.78
N ILE A 278 -9.59 9.28 -7.76
CA ILE A 278 -8.16 8.99 -7.56
C ILE A 278 -7.95 7.49 -7.26
N ARG A 279 -8.86 6.87 -6.47
CA ARG A 279 -8.80 5.42 -6.16
C ARG A 279 -8.92 4.53 -7.38
N LYS A 280 -9.78 4.85 -8.35
CA LYS A 280 -9.95 4.05 -9.57
C LYS A 280 -8.73 4.08 -10.49
N ASN A 281 -7.94 5.15 -10.41
CA ASN A 281 -6.77 5.35 -11.27
C ASN A 281 -5.48 4.78 -10.66
N PHE A 282 -5.54 4.22 -9.45
CA PHE A 282 -4.38 3.64 -8.78
C PHE A 282 -4.33 2.11 -8.99
N PRO A 283 -3.19 1.55 -9.43
CA PRO A 283 -3.06 0.11 -9.54
C PRO A 283 -3.02 -0.52 -8.14
N THR A 284 -3.64 -1.68 -7.99
CA THR A 284 -3.66 -2.43 -6.74
C THR A 284 -2.26 -2.94 -6.38
N PHE A 285 -2.02 -3.21 -5.10
CA PHE A 285 -0.77 -3.82 -4.62
C PHE A 285 -0.44 -5.13 -5.36
N SER A 286 -1.46 -5.93 -5.70
CA SER A 286 -1.27 -7.16 -6.47
C SER A 286 -0.82 -6.93 -7.90
N GLU A 287 -1.29 -5.86 -8.55
CA GLU A 287 -0.89 -5.51 -9.92
C GLU A 287 0.53 -4.95 -9.94
N GLN A 288 0.89 -4.12 -8.96
CA GLN A 288 2.24 -3.57 -8.83
C GLN A 288 3.30 -4.65 -8.61
N ASN A 289 2.96 -5.71 -7.88
CA ASN A 289 3.87 -6.84 -7.59
C ASN A 289 3.73 -8.02 -8.55
N ALA A 290 2.95 -7.91 -9.63
CA ALA A 290 2.63 -9.05 -10.51
C ALA A 290 3.83 -9.57 -11.32
N LEU A 291 4.90 -8.79 -11.46
CA LEU A 291 6.08 -9.13 -12.28
C LEU A 291 6.91 -10.29 -11.71
N ASP A 292 6.79 -10.57 -10.42
CA ASP A 292 7.39 -11.74 -9.80
C ASP A 292 6.85 -13.07 -10.38
N ASN A 293 5.72 -13.03 -11.12
CA ASN A 293 5.04 -14.21 -11.67
C ASN A 293 5.10 -14.35 -13.20
N THR A 294 5.72 -13.43 -13.93
CA THR A 294 5.84 -13.55 -15.39
C THR A 294 6.85 -14.64 -15.76
N LYS A 295 6.37 -15.71 -16.41
CA LYS A 295 7.22 -16.77 -16.98
C LYS A 295 8.27 -16.13 -17.90
N LEU A 296 9.52 -16.33 -17.53
CA LEU A 296 10.70 -15.91 -18.29
C LEU A 296 10.59 -16.48 -19.71
N ILE A 297 10.65 -15.61 -20.72
CA ILE A 297 10.89 -16.06 -22.10
C ILE A 297 12.33 -16.59 -22.10
N ASN A 298 12.50 -17.89 -22.35
CA ASN A 298 13.82 -18.47 -22.48
C ASN A 298 14.46 -17.91 -23.76
N PRO A 299 15.63 -17.25 -23.72
CA PRO A 299 16.28 -16.71 -24.91
C PRO A 299 16.52 -17.75 -26.02
N GLN A 300 16.60 -19.04 -25.67
CA GLN A 300 16.68 -20.14 -26.64
C GLN A 300 15.41 -20.34 -27.47
N GLU A 301 14.21 -20.10 -26.91
CA GLU A 301 12.93 -20.24 -27.64
C GLU A 301 12.77 -19.18 -28.74
N LEU A 302 13.38 -18.00 -28.59
CA LEU A 302 13.39 -16.94 -29.61
C LEU A 302 14.31 -17.24 -30.79
N LEU A 303 15.30 -18.11 -30.61
CA LEU A 303 16.25 -18.48 -31.67
C LEU A 303 15.69 -19.61 -32.54
N ASP A 304 15.02 -20.59 -31.94
CA ASP A 304 14.48 -21.77 -32.65
C ASP A 304 13.39 -21.41 -33.69
N ASP A 305 12.64 -20.33 -33.44
CA ASP A 305 11.60 -19.82 -34.35
C ASP A 305 12.17 -19.06 -35.57
N THR A 306 13.42 -18.61 -35.48
CA THR A 306 14.11 -17.92 -36.59
C THR A 306 14.91 -18.86 -37.51
N SER A 307 15.23 -20.06 -37.03
CA SER A 307 15.90 -21.13 -37.81
C SER A 307 14.96 -22.01 -38.63
N SER A 308 13.64 -21.74 -38.60
CA SER A 308 12.61 -22.54 -39.27
C SER A 308 12.00 -21.88 -40.52
N LYS A 309 12.72 -20.94 -41.16
CA LYS A 309 12.33 -20.35 -42.46
C LYS A 309 13.42 -20.47 -43.52
#